data_AF-R8NJA4-F1
#
_entry.id   AF-R8NJA4-F1
#
_cell.length_a   1.000
_cell.length_b   1.000
_cell.length_c   1.000
_cell.angle_alpha   90.00
_cell.angle_beta   90.00
_cell.angle_gamma   90.00
#
_symmetry.space_group_name_H-M   'P 1'
#
loop_
_entity.id
_entity.type
_entity.pdbx_description
1 polymer ?
#
loop_
_entity_poly.entity_id
_entity_poly.type
_entity_poly.pdbx_seq_one_letter_code
_entity_poly.pdbx_strand_id
1 'polypeptide(L)' 'MKNIADILHHNGSINWAEASQELDFAIIRVQCGSNTIDTRYKEYVQGCKA' A
#
# COMPACT_ATOMS: atom_id res chain seq x y z
N MET A 1 1.34 -9.60 -17.57
CA MET A 1 2.33 -8.63 -17.06
C MET A 1 1.81 -8.14 -15.74
N LYS A 2 2.66 -8.10 -14.71
CA LYS A 2 2.30 -7.57 -13.40
C LYS A 2 2.59 -6.07 -13.34
N ASN A 3 1.86 -5.37 -12.48
CA ASN A 3 1.92 -3.92 -12.34
C ASN A 3 2.82 -3.51 -11.16
N ILE A 4 3.24 -2.25 -11.16
CA ILE A 4 3.85 -1.60 -10.00
C ILE A 4 2.92 -0.46 -9.61
N ALA A 5 2.57 -0.36 -8.33
CA ALA A 5 1.63 0.65 -7.84
C ALA A 5 2.21 1.47 -6.69
N ASP A 6 1.97 2.77 -6.70
CA ASP A 6 2.07 3.62 -5.52
C ASP A 6 0.72 3.67 -4.78
N ILE A 7 0.76 3.57 -3.45
CA ILE A 7 -0.42 3.34 -2.61
C ILE A 7 -0.37 4.26 -1.38
N LEU A 8 -1.52 4.86 -1.03
CA LEU A 8 -1.72 5.70 0.14
C LEU A 8 -3.16 5.54 0.69
N HIS A 9 -3.47 6.17 1.82
CA HIS A 9 -4.76 5.98 2.49
C HIS A 9 -6.03 6.22 1.62
N HIS A 10 -5.98 7.03 0.56
CA HIS A 10 -7.10 7.23 -0.38
C HIS A 10 -7.41 6.00 -1.25
N ASN A 11 -6.52 5.01 -1.33
CA ASN A 11 -6.79 3.74 -2.00
C ASN A 11 -7.76 2.84 -1.22
N GLY A 12 -8.14 3.22 0.01
CA GLY A 12 -9.13 2.49 0.79
C GLY A 12 -8.60 1.17 1.35
N SER A 13 -9.48 0.22 1.66
CA SER A 13 -9.04 -1.11 2.11
C SER A 13 -8.65 -1.96 0.90
N ILE A 14 -7.52 -2.65 0.99
CA ILE A 14 -6.97 -3.47 -0.10
C ILE A 14 -7.09 -4.95 0.25
N ASN A 15 -7.61 -5.74 -0.69
CA ASN A 15 -7.50 -7.19 -0.63
C ASN A 15 -6.11 -7.62 -1.13
N TRP A 16 -5.18 -7.85 -0.20
CA TRP A 16 -3.79 -8.17 -0.54
C TRP A 16 -3.61 -9.54 -1.20
N ALA A 17 -4.53 -10.48 -0.97
CA ALA A 17 -4.51 -11.78 -1.66
C ALA A 17 -4.78 -11.59 -3.16
N GLU A 18 -5.75 -10.76 -3.53
CA GLU A 18 -6.02 -10.40 -4.93
C GLU A 18 -4.93 -9.50 -5.51
N ALA A 19 -4.52 -8.47 -4.77
CA ALA A 19 -3.48 -7.54 -5.23
C ALA A 19 -2.16 -8.26 -5.55
N SER A 20 -1.80 -9.33 -4.83
CA SER A 20 -0.58 -10.13 -5.10
C SER A 20 -0.56 -10.80 -6.48
N GLN A 21 -1.74 -11.05 -7.05
CA GLN A 21 -1.87 -11.63 -8.39
C GLN A 21 -1.57 -10.61 -9.48
N GLU A 22 -1.87 -9.33 -9.22
CA GLU A 22 -1.73 -8.24 -10.18
C GLU A 22 -0.45 -7.42 -10.00
N LEU A 23 0.05 -7.29 -8.77
CA LEU A 23 1.21 -6.46 -8.44
C LEU A 23 2.48 -7.29 -8.34
N ASP A 24 3.57 -6.74 -8.91
CA ASP A 24 4.93 -7.22 -8.70
C ASP A 24 5.63 -6.43 -7.58
N PHE A 25 5.26 -5.16 -7.42
CA PHE A 25 5.84 -4.27 -6.42
C PHE A 25 4.86 -3.17 -5.98
N ALA A 26 4.98 -2.73 -4.73
CA ALA A 26 4.17 -1.67 -4.14
C ALA A 26 5.05 -0.62 -3.44
N ILE A 27 4.80 0.66 -3.71
CA ILE A 27 5.43 1.80 -3.05
C ILE A 27 4.39 2.45 -2.13
N ILE A 28 4.54 2.29 -0.82
CA ILE A 28 3.53 2.74 0.14
C ILE A 28 3.95 4.07 0.77
N ARG A 29 3.07 5.07 0.73
CA ARG A 29 3.29 6.37 1.36
C ARG A 29 3.39 6.22 2.88
N VAL A 30 4.48 6.75 3.47
CA VAL A 30 4.69 6.76 4.93
C VAL A 30 4.04 7.97 5.59
N GLN A 31 4.22 9.16 5.01
CA GLN A 31 3.77 10.44 5.57
C GLN A 31 3.63 11.51 4.48
N CYS A 32 2.92 12.60 4.79
CA CYS A 32 2.83 13.82 4.01
C CYS A 32 3.50 14.97 4.78
N GLY A 33 4.75 15.27 4.42
CA GLY A 33 5.57 16.20 5.21
C GLY A 33 5.78 15.71 6.65
N SER A 34 6.08 16.64 7.56
CA SER A 34 6.44 16.30 8.95
C SER A 34 5.26 16.10 9.90
N ASN A 35 4.04 16.52 9.49
CA ASN A 35 2.90 16.66 10.42
C ASN A 35 1.76 15.68 10.16
N THR A 36 1.87 14.81 9.15
CA THR A 36 0.77 13.90 8.78
C THR A 36 1.33 12.53 8.43
N ILE A 37 1.10 11.56 9.29
CA ILE A 37 1.41 10.15 9.02
C ILE A 37 0.27 9.58 8.15
N ASP A 38 0.60 8.76 7.15
CA ASP A 38 -0.43 8.06 6.39
C ASP A 38 -1.13 7.04 7.29
N THR A 39 -2.45 7.16 7.42
CA THR A 39 -3.24 6.39 8.39
C THR A 39 -3.30 4.90 8.06
N ARG A 40 -2.95 4.50 6.84
CA ARG A 40 -2.98 3.10 6.39
C ARG A 40 -1.61 2.50 6.13
N TYR A 41 -0.53 3.27 6.25
CA TYR A 41 0.84 2.77 6.01
C TYR A 41 1.15 1.44 6.72
N LYS A 42 0.88 1.35 8.03
CA LYS A 42 1.18 0.15 8.81
C LYS A 42 0.31 -1.06 8.41
N GLU A 43 -0.97 -0.82 8.12
CA GLU A 43 -1.91 -1.83 7.62
C GLU A 43 -1.42 -2.39 6.28
N TYR A 44 -1.05 -1.51 5.35
CA TYR A 44 -0.57 -1.90 4.03
C TYR A 44 0.77 -2.64 4.08
N VAL A 45 1.71 -2.21 4.92
CA VAL A 45 2.98 -2.94 5.13
C VAL A 45 2.73 -4.34 5.69
N GLN A 46 1.77 -4.51 6.59
CA GLN A 46 1.39 -5.84 7.08
C GLN A 46 0.78 -6.68 5.96
N GLY A 47 -0.09 -6.09 5.14
CA GLY A 47 -0.71 -6.76 4.00
C GLY A 47 0.28 -7.28 2.96
N CYS A 48 1.35 -6.53 2.67
CA CYS A 48 2.41 -6.98 1.75
C CYS A 48 3.31 -8.08 2.30
N LYS A 49 3.33 -8.31 3.62
CA LYS A 49 4.21 -9.29 4.30
C LYS A 49 3.52 -10.61 4.64
N ALA A 50 2.19 -10.64 4.59
CA ALA A 50 1.37 -11.82 4.86
C ALA A 50 1.47 -12.81 3.70
#